data_AF-A0A8H8N4G5-F1
#
_entry.id   AF-A0A8H8N4G5-F1
#
_cell.length_a   1.000
_cell.length_b   1.000
_cell.length_c   1.000
_cell.angle_alpha   90.00
_cell.angle_beta   90.00
_cell.angle_gamma   90.00
#
_symmetry.space_group_name_H-M   'P 1'
#
loop_
_entity.id
_entity.type
_entity.pdbx_description
1 polymer ?
#
loop_
_entity_poly.entity_id
_entity_poly.type
_entity_poly.pdbx_seq_one_letter_code
_entity_poly.pdbx_strand_id
1 'polypeptide(L)'
;MSRSLANPSFGARTPSPSVPPTLRGLAHPNQKQVDAVVYDVLLIEMVRTLRESASVARKRERELEEEMVENGLIEKKAAPASAPARHEIAARLEAVGVHVGMNIVERLARDRPRFTDTLDTVKFICKDVWTAVWEKQVENLRTNHRGVYVLTDTPFKPLARISAYGNAPEVLQKAKIYAHVPAGIIRGSLARLGLHGTVSPDVSDLPRSGKNQLVAVIYPTLLSISGDNLRLRDQMGINDYRNSSERPGGFRVEEYFYIHKVWSVMDLV
;
A
#
# COMPACT_ATOMS: atom_id res chain seq x y z
N MET A 1 -38.73 -1.45 3.84
CA MET A 1 -38.25 -2.84 3.68
C MET A 1 -36.78 -2.88 4.01
N SER A 2 -36.45 -3.13 5.28
CA SER A 2 -35.09 -3.11 5.81
C SER A 2 -34.34 -4.35 5.33
N ARG A 3 -33.33 -4.19 4.47
CA ARG A 3 -32.47 -5.30 4.05
C ARG A 3 -31.59 -5.69 5.23
N SER A 4 -31.69 -6.94 5.67
CA SER A 4 -30.78 -7.56 6.62
C SER A 4 -29.36 -7.46 6.07
N LEU A 5 -28.48 -6.71 6.75
CA LEU A 5 -27.05 -6.71 6.46
C LEU A 5 -26.54 -8.13 6.76
N ALA A 6 -26.13 -8.85 5.73
CA ALA A 6 -25.44 -10.11 5.92
C ALA A 6 -24.13 -9.81 6.65
N ASN A 7 -23.99 -10.33 7.88
CA ASN A 7 -22.71 -10.33 8.57
C ASN A 7 -21.68 -10.99 7.64
N PRO A 8 -20.51 -10.39 7.38
CA PRO A 8 -19.44 -11.09 6.71
C PRO A 8 -19.12 -12.34 7.53
N SER A 9 -19.22 -13.50 6.90
CA SER A 9 -18.85 -14.77 7.51
C SER A 9 -17.34 -14.84 7.64
N PHE A 10 -16.81 -14.16 8.66
CA PHE A 10 -15.54 -14.56 9.23
C PHE A 10 -15.72 -16.03 9.62
N GLY A 11 -14.95 -16.93 9.00
CA GLY A 11 -15.00 -18.35 9.30
C GLY A 11 -14.71 -18.59 10.78
N ALA A 12 -15.76 -18.59 11.60
CA ALA A 12 -15.67 -18.98 12.99
C ALA A 12 -15.49 -20.49 13.00
N ARG A 13 -14.31 -20.98 13.39
CA ARG A 13 -14.16 -22.39 13.75
C ARG A 13 -13.77 -22.55 15.21
N THR A 14 -14.70 -23.23 15.90
CA THR A 14 -14.63 -23.92 17.19
C THR A 14 -13.58 -23.41 18.17
N PRO A 15 -14.01 -22.59 19.15
CA PRO A 15 -13.13 -22.19 20.22
C PRO A 15 -12.77 -23.36 21.14
N SER A 16 -11.59 -23.27 21.74
CA SER A 16 -11.22 -24.06 22.92
C SER A 16 -12.30 -23.95 24.01
N PRO A 17 -12.66 -25.06 24.67
CA PRO A 17 -13.84 -25.16 25.54
C PRO A 17 -13.70 -24.43 26.90
N SER A 18 -12.59 -23.75 27.16
CA SER A 18 -12.24 -23.26 28.50
C SER A 18 -12.82 -21.89 28.86
N VAL A 19 -13.41 -21.13 27.93
CA VAL A 19 -13.93 -19.77 28.20
C VAL A 19 -15.39 -19.65 27.78
N PRO A 20 -16.30 -19.30 28.72
CA PRO A 20 -17.70 -19.02 28.40
C PRO A 20 -17.85 -17.97 27.28
N PRO A 21 -18.75 -18.18 26.31
CA PRO A 21 -18.93 -17.27 25.18
C PRO A 21 -19.27 -15.84 25.60
N THR A 22 -19.95 -15.67 26.74
CA THR A 22 -20.28 -14.36 27.34
C THR A 22 -19.04 -13.59 27.78
N LEU A 23 -18.04 -14.27 28.38
CA LEU A 23 -16.77 -13.64 28.78
C LEU A 23 -15.89 -13.34 27.57
N ARG A 24 -15.94 -14.17 26.52
CA ARG A 24 -15.26 -13.89 25.24
C ARG A 24 -15.84 -12.64 24.56
N GLY A 25 -17.15 -12.44 24.60
CA GLY A 25 -17.81 -11.25 24.07
C GLY A 25 -17.45 -9.95 24.82
N LEU A 26 -17.10 -10.04 26.11
CA LEU A 26 -16.59 -8.91 26.88
C LEU A 26 -15.10 -8.64 26.61
N ALA A 27 -14.31 -9.69 26.37
CA ALA A 27 -12.88 -9.58 26.03
C ALA A 27 -12.64 -8.98 24.62
N HIS A 28 -13.63 -9.09 23.73
CA HIS A 28 -13.55 -8.60 22.37
C HIS A 28 -14.72 -7.65 22.07
N PRO A 29 -14.52 -6.33 22.19
CA PRO A 29 -15.59 -5.40 21.86
C PRO A 29 -16.02 -5.58 20.41
N ASN A 30 -17.33 -5.50 20.16
CA ASN A 30 -17.90 -5.59 18.81
C ASN A 30 -17.12 -4.70 17.84
N GLN A 31 -16.76 -5.24 16.68
CA GLN A 31 -16.05 -4.48 15.67
C GLN A 31 -16.95 -3.33 15.20
N LYS A 32 -16.56 -2.10 15.53
CA LYS A 32 -17.22 -0.91 15.00
C LYS A 32 -16.88 -0.82 13.51
N GLN A 33 -17.88 -1.01 12.66
CA GLN A 33 -17.77 -0.83 11.23
C GLN A 33 -18.24 0.58 10.86
N VAL A 34 -17.69 1.10 9.77
CA VAL A 34 -18.09 2.38 9.18
C VAL A 34 -18.58 2.08 7.77
N ASP A 35 -19.59 2.82 7.31
CA ASP A 35 -20.12 2.68 5.95
C ASP A 35 -19.02 2.92 4.91
N ALA A 36 -19.01 2.12 3.84
CA ALA A 36 -18.04 2.20 2.75
C ALA A 36 -17.98 3.59 2.09
N VAL A 37 -19.09 4.34 2.07
CA VAL A 37 -19.15 5.73 1.57
C VAL A 37 -18.15 6.63 2.30
N VAL A 38 -17.96 6.43 3.60
CA VAL A 38 -17.04 7.25 4.40
C VAL A 38 -15.60 7.02 3.96
N TYR A 39 -15.23 5.77 3.64
CA TYR A 39 -13.92 5.47 3.09
C TYR A 39 -13.71 6.15 1.74
N ASP A 40 -14.72 6.14 0.86
CA ASP A 40 -14.64 6.78 -0.45
C ASP A 40 -14.42 8.30 -0.33
N VAL A 41 -15.18 8.97 0.53
CA VAL A 41 -15.03 10.43 0.79
C VAL A 41 -13.68 10.73 1.42
N LEU A 42 -13.25 9.93 2.40
CA LEU A 42 -11.94 10.07 3.03
C LEU A 42 -10.82 9.93 1.99
N LEU A 43 -10.91 8.96 1.09
CA LEU A 43 -9.90 8.73 0.06
C LEU A 43 -9.81 9.90 -0.92
N ILE A 44 -10.95 10.47 -1.33
CA ILE A 44 -11.01 11.67 -2.19
C ILE A 44 -10.37 12.88 -1.50
N GLU A 45 -10.76 13.16 -0.26
CA GLU A 45 -10.24 14.31 0.48
C GLU A 45 -8.78 14.14 0.88
N MET A 46 -8.34 12.93 1.23
CA MET A 46 -6.95 12.65 1.57
C MET A 46 -5.99 13.04 0.44
N VAL A 47 -6.33 12.79 -0.83
CA VAL A 47 -5.49 13.20 -1.96
C VAL A 47 -5.43 14.73 -2.09
N ARG A 48 -6.55 15.42 -1.85
CA ARG A 48 -6.62 16.90 -1.86
C ARG A 48 -5.79 17.49 -0.72
N THR A 49 -6.03 17.04 0.51
CA THR A 49 -5.32 17.49 1.71
C THR A 49 -3.82 17.22 1.63
N LEU A 50 -3.39 16.05 1.12
CA LEU A 50 -1.96 15.74 0.97
C LEU A 50 -1.30 16.63 -0.10
N ARG A 51 -2.01 17.00 -1.17
CA ARG A 51 -1.52 17.93 -2.19
C ARG A 51 -1.30 19.33 -1.63
N GLU A 52 -2.28 19.83 -0.89
CA GLU A 52 -2.22 21.15 -0.24
C GLU A 52 -1.16 21.17 0.87
N SER A 53 -1.11 20.13 1.70
CA SER A 53 -0.06 19.96 2.70
C SER A 53 1.33 19.96 2.06
N ALA A 54 1.51 19.28 0.93
CA ALA A 54 2.79 19.25 0.22
C ALA A 54 3.15 20.61 -0.41
N SER A 55 2.17 21.39 -0.92
CA SER A 55 2.46 22.73 -1.44
C SER A 55 2.86 23.69 -0.33
N VAL A 56 2.20 23.63 0.82
CA VAL A 56 2.56 24.42 2.00
C VAL A 56 3.93 24.03 2.55
N ALA A 57 4.24 22.73 2.62
CA ALA A 57 5.55 22.25 3.06
C ALA A 57 6.68 22.74 2.15
N ARG A 58 6.50 22.65 0.82
CA ARG A 58 7.47 23.19 -0.15
C ARG A 58 7.64 24.70 -0.05
N LYS A 59 6.56 25.43 0.20
CA LYS A 59 6.62 26.89 0.39
C LYS A 59 7.46 27.24 1.62
N ARG A 60 7.22 26.56 2.75
CA ARG A 60 7.98 26.75 3.99
C ARG A 60 9.45 26.39 3.84
N GLU A 61 9.76 25.28 3.16
CA GLU A 61 11.13 24.86 2.88
C GLU A 61 11.86 25.90 2.04
N ARG A 62 11.19 26.45 1.01
CA ARG A 62 11.75 27.51 0.19
C ARG A 62 11.96 28.82 0.94
N GLU A 63 10.99 29.24 1.77
CA GLU A 63 11.13 30.45 2.61
C GLU A 63 12.32 30.30 3.56
N LEU A 64 12.46 29.14 4.20
CA LEU A 64 13.59 28.81 5.06
C LEU A 64 14.93 28.81 4.29
N GLU A 65 14.96 28.23 3.08
CA GLU A 65 16.15 28.27 2.21
C GLU A 65 16.52 29.70 1.81
N GLU A 66 15.54 30.54 1.51
CA GLU A 66 15.75 31.96 1.18
C GLU A 66 16.35 32.72 2.39
N GLU A 67 15.83 32.49 3.60
CA GLU A 67 16.40 33.05 4.85
C GLU A 67 17.82 32.54 5.14
N MET A 68 18.10 31.26 4.87
CA MET A 68 19.43 30.67 5.05
C MET A 68 20.46 31.24 4.07
N VAL A 69 20.03 31.54 2.84
CA VAL A 69 20.86 32.21 1.83
C VAL A 69 21.12 33.67 2.21
N GLU A 70 20.10 34.38 2.69
CA GLU A 70 20.23 35.78 3.15
C GLU A 70 21.24 35.90 4.30
N ASN A 71 21.23 34.94 5.22
CA ASN A 71 22.19 34.87 6.34
C ASN A 71 23.55 34.27 5.95
N GLY A 72 23.79 33.94 4.68
CA GLY A 72 25.06 33.40 4.19
C GLY A 72 25.42 32.00 4.69
N LEU A 73 24.45 31.24 5.22
CA LEU A 73 24.66 29.88 5.74
C LEU A 73 24.73 28.83 4.62
N ILE A 74 24.09 29.09 3.48
CA ILE A 74 23.97 28.16 2.36
C ILE A 74 24.16 28.93 1.05
N GLU A 75 24.90 28.36 0.10
CA GLU A 75 25.01 28.90 -1.26
C GLU A 75 23.73 28.61 -2.06
N LYS A 76 23.28 29.59 -2.84
CA LYS A 76 22.09 29.45 -3.69
C LYS A 76 22.33 28.41 -4.80
N LYS A 77 22.05 27.14 -4.51
CA LYS A 77 22.08 26.07 -5.49
C LYS A 77 20.83 26.14 -6.38
N ALA A 78 20.99 25.88 -7.68
CA ALA A 78 19.85 25.69 -8.56
C ALA A 78 18.99 24.54 -8.01
N ALA A 79 17.68 24.78 -7.84
CA ALA A 79 16.77 23.81 -7.26
C ALA A 79 16.94 22.44 -7.95
N PRO A 80 17.19 21.35 -7.20
CA PRO A 80 17.21 20.03 -7.81
C PRO A 80 15.86 19.81 -8.51
N ALA A 81 15.86 19.12 -9.65
CA ALA A 81 14.63 18.75 -10.35
C ALA A 81 13.72 18.03 -9.35
N SER A 82 12.72 18.75 -8.83
CA SER A 82 11.84 18.24 -7.79
C SER A 82 11.27 16.90 -8.27
N ALA A 83 11.35 15.85 -7.44
CA ALA A 83 10.62 14.62 -7.74
C ALA A 83 9.19 15.02 -8.11
N PRO A 84 8.67 14.55 -9.27
CA PRO A 84 7.41 15.08 -9.78
C PRO A 84 6.37 14.88 -8.68
N ALA A 85 5.68 15.95 -8.28
CA ALA A 85 4.85 15.99 -7.06
C ALA A 85 3.89 14.79 -6.90
N ARG A 86 3.55 14.13 -8.01
CA ARG A 86 2.81 12.87 -8.06
C ARG A 86 3.49 11.72 -7.30
N HIS A 87 4.80 11.51 -7.45
CA HIS A 87 5.53 10.47 -6.73
C HIS A 87 5.55 10.71 -5.22
N GLU A 88 5.69 11.96 -4.80
CA GLU A 88 5.64 12.34 -3.39
C GLU A 88 4.27 12.02 -2.77
N ILE A 89 3.19 12.38 -3.45
CA ILE A 89 1.82 12.11 -2.99
C ILE A 89 1.57 10.59 -2.97
N ALA A 90 2.00 9.87 -4.01
CA ALA A 90 1.91 8.42 -4.07
C ALA A 90 2.58 7.74 -2.87
N ALA A 91 3.81 8.15 -2.53
CA ALA A 91 4.53 7.63 -1.38
C ALA A 91 3.82 7.92 -0.05
N ARG A 92 3.26 9.14 0.13
CA ARG A 92 2.49 9.49 1.33
C ARG A 92 1.20 8.68 1.45
N LEU A 93 0.48 8.46 0.34
CA LEU A 93 -0.72 7.63 0.29
C LEU A 93 -0.40 6.16 0.61
N GLU A 94 0.69 5.65 0.05
CA GLU A 94 1.18 4.30 0.36
C GLU A 94 1.53 4.17 1.85
N ALA A 95 2.20 5.16 2.45
CA ALA A 95 2.53 5.15 3.87
C ALA A 95 1.28 5.09 4.76
N VAL A 96 0.23 5.84 4.41
CA VAL A 96 -1.08 5.72 5.09
C VAL A 96 -1.62 4.29 4.96
N GLY A 97 -1.60 3.74 3.75
CA GLY A 97 -2.00 2.35 3.50
C GLY A 97 -1.20 1.35 4.34
N VAL A 98 0.12 1.52 4.45
CA VAL A 98 1.01 0.66 5.25
C VAL A 98 0.56 0.63 6.70
N HIS A 99 0.32 1.79 7.31
CA HIS A 99 -0.17 1.84 8.68
C HIS A 99 -1.53 1.15 8.83
N VAL A 100 -2.46 1.39 7.91
CA VAL A 100 -3.78 0.74 7.92
C VAL A 100 -3.63 -0.79 7.83
N GLY A 101 -2.87 -1.28 6.86
CA GLY A 101 -2.63 -2.72 6.66
C GLY A 101 -2.01 -3.40 7.87
N MET A 102 -0.97 -2.78 8.45
CA MET A 102 -0.31 -3.27 9.66
C MET A 102 -1.29 -3.44 10.83
N ASN A 103 -2.18 -2.47 11.07
CA ASN A 103 -3.13 -2.52 12.18
C ASN A 103 -4.29 -3.49 11.92
N ILE A 104 -4.78 -3.57 10.68
CA ILE A 104 -5.83 -4.51 10.30
C ILE A 104 -5.35 -5.95 10.49
N VAL A 105 -4.13 -6.26 10.04
CA VAL A 105 -3.64 -7.64 10.11
C VAL A 105 -3.37 -8.12 11.54
N GLU A 106 -2.88 -7.25 12.44
CA GLU A 106 -2.75 -7.62 13.86
C GLU A 106 -4.07 -8.09 14.48
N ARG A 107 -5.18 -7.47 14.05
CA ARG A 107 -6.52 -7.84 14.49
C ARG A 107 -7.00 -9.11 13.82
N LEU A 108 -6.84 -9.23 12.50
CA LEU A 108 -7.34 -10.37 11.73
C LEU A 108 -6.54 -11.66 11.97
N ALA A 109 -5.24 -11.55 12.25
CA ALA A 109 -4.34 -12.68 12.45
C ALA A 109 -4.21 -13.11 13.92
N ARG A 110 -4.80 -12.37 14.88
CA ARG A 110 -4.65 -12.59 16.32
C ARG A 110 -4.83 -14.04 16.76
N ASP A 111 -5.94 -14.66 16.34
CA ASP A 111 -6.33 -16.01 16.77
C ASP A 111 -5.97 -17.09 15.74
N ARG A 112 -5.07 -16.77 14.80
CA ARG A 112 -4.66 -17.69 13.74
C ARG A 112 -3.35 -18.38 14.11
N PRO A 113 -3.17 -19.65 13.69
CA PRO A 113 -1.85 -20.26 13.67
C PRO A 113 -0.87 -19.36 12.91
N ARG A 114 0.37 -19.33 13.38
CA ARG A 114 1.42 -18.53 12.74
C ARG A 114 1.61 -18.98 11.29
N PHE A 115 1.67 -18.02 10.37
CA PHE A 115 1.97 -18.32 8.97
C PHE A 115 3.38 -18.89 8.84
N THR A 116 3.48 -20.04 8.18
CA THR A 116 4.76 -20.74 7.91
C THR A 116 5.19 -20.59 6.46
N ASP A 117 4.26 -20.28 5.56
CA ASP A 117 4.51 -20.13 4.13
C ASP A 117 4.11 -18.74 3.63
N THR A 118 4.89 -18.24 2.67
CA THR A 118 4.67 -16.96 1.99
C THR A 118 3.35 -17.02 1.22
N LEU A 119 3.08 -18.11 0.50
CA LEU A 119 1.85 -18.24 -0.29
C LEU A 119 0.60 -18.20 0.59
N ASP A 120 0.63 -18.85 1.76
CA ASP A 120 -0.49 -18.83 2.70
C ASP A 120 -0.72 -17.45 3.31
N THR A 121 0.36 -16.71 3.55
CA THR A 121 0.28 -15.30 3.95
C THR A 121 -0.39 -14.45 2.86
N VAL A 122 0.00 -14.62 1.60
CA VAL A 122 -0.59 -13.88 0.47
C VAL A 122 -2.06 -14.27 0.26
N LYS A 123 -2.41 -15.56 0.36
CA LYS A 123 -3.81 -16.01 0.31
C LYS A 123 -4.66 -15.39 1.41
N PHE A 124 -4.11 -15.31 2.63
CA PHE A 124 -4.77 -14.64 3.74
C PHE A 124 -5.03 -13.15 3.44
N ILE A 125 -4.08 -12.44 2.83
CA ILE A 125 -4.29 -11.05 2.41
C ILE A 125 -5.38 -10.97 1.34
N CYS A 126 -5.30 -11.80 0.30
CA CYS A 126 -6.27 -11.84 -0.79
C CYS A 126 -7.70 -12.15 -0.35
N LYS A 127 -7.86 -12.93 0.72
CA LYS A 127 -9.17 -13.35 1.24
C LYS A 127 -9.61 -12.48 2.39
N ASP A 128 -8.91 -12.51 3.51
CA ASP A 128 -9.37 -11.93 4.77
C ASP A 128 -9.13 -10.43 4.84
N VAL A 129 -7.93 -9.95 4.49
CA VAL A 129 -7.63 -8.52 4.51
C VAL A 129 -8.46 -7.80 3.44
N TRP A 130 -8.50 -8.33 2.22
CA TRP A 130 -9.28 -7.73 1.13
C TRP A 130 -10.79 -7.71 1.46
N THR A 131 -11.32 -8.79 2.04
CA THR A 131 -12.74 -8.86 2.45
C THR A 131 -13.04 -7.92 3.60
N ALA A 132 -12.13 -7.75 4.56
CA ALA A 132 -12.34 -6.84 5.68
C ALA A 132 -12.41 -5.36 5.26
N VAL A 133 -11.72 -4.98 4.18
CA VAL A 133 -11.68 -3.58 3.72
C VAL A 133 -12.73 -3.31 2.63
N TRP A 134 -12.95 -4.25 1.70
CA TRP A 134 -13.83 -4.03 0.53
C TRP A 134 -14.95 -5.05 0.37
N GLU A 135 -15.18 -5.92 1.36
CA GLU A 135 -16.26 -6.91 1.33
C GLU A 135 -16.22 -7.76 0.03
N LYS A 136 -15.00 -8.09 -0.40
CA LYS A 136 -14.70 -8.83 -1.62
C LYS A 136 -13.36 -9.53 -1.46
N GLN A 137 -13.20 -10.70 -2.07
CA GLN A 137 -11.88 -11.36 -2.21
C GLN A 137 -11.21 -10.92 -3.51
N VAL A 138 -9.88 -10.89 -3.52
CA VAL A 138 -9.12 -10.72 -4.77
C VAL A 138 -9.50 -11.86 -5.72
N GLU A 139 -9.78 -11.51 -6.98
CA GLU A 139 -10.34 -12.43 -7.96
C GLU A 139 -9.30 -13.45 -8.47
N ASN A 140 -8.10 -12.97 -8.78
CA ASN A 140 -7.02 -13.81 -9.29
C ASN A 140 -5.72 -13.57 -8.51
N LEU A 141 -5.05 -14.66 -8.14
CA LEU A 141 -3.72 -14.65 -7.58
C LEU A 141 -2.83 -15.53 -8.45
N ARG A 142 -1.84 -14.93 -9.10
CA ARG A 142 -0.79 -15.63 -9.85
C ARG A 142 0.54 -15.47 -9.13
N THR A 143 1.43 -16.44 -9.27
CA THR A 143 2.81 -16.34 -8.77
C THR A 143 3.76 -17.06 -9.70
N ASN A 144 5.01 -16.61 -9.76
CA ASN A 144 6.09 -17.31 -10.42
C ASN A 144 6.85 -18.27 -9.48
N HIS A 145 6.38 -18.45 -8.24
CA HIS A 145 7.04 -19.23 -7.18
C HIS A 145 8.46 -18.75 -6.81
N ARG A 146 8.89 -17.58 -7.32
CA ARG A 146 10.19 -16.93 -7.08
C ARG A 146 10.02 -15.58 -6.38
N GLY A 147 8.95 -15.42 -5.61
CA GLY A 147 8.66 -14.19 -4.84
C GLY A 147 7.81 -13.16 -5.57
N VAL A 148 7.47 -13.33 -6.85
CA VAL A 148 6.56 -12.41 -7.54
C VAL A 148 5.13 -12.92 -7.44
N TYR A 149 4.22 -12.04 -7.03
CA TYR A 149 2.80 -12.29 -6.92
C TYR A 149 2.01 -11.23 -7.68
N VAL A 150 1.05 -11.65 -8.49
CA VAL A 150 0.18 -10.77 -9.24
C VAL A 150 -1.25 -10.98 -8.76
N LEU A 151 -1.82 -9.94 -8.18
CA LEU A 151 -3.17 -9.90 -7.64
C LEU A 151 -4.04 -9.15 -8.65
N THR A 152 -5.07 -9.76 -9.20
CA THR A 152 -6.01 -9.10 -10.10
C THR A 152 -7.35 -8.97 -9.41
N ASP A 153 -7.94 -7.79 -9.47
CA ASP A 153 -9.24 -7.51 -8.86
C ASP A 153 -10.18 -6.80 -9.85
N THR A 154 -11.19 -7.52 -10.33
CA THR A 154 -12.20 -7.01 -11.28
C THR A 154 -13.61 -7.27 -10.75
N PRO A 155 -14.50 -6.26 -10.64
CA PRO A 155 -14.20 -4.84 -10.66
C PRO A 155 -13.39 -4.44 -9.42
N PHE A 156 -12.51 -3.44 -9.57
CA PHE A 156 -11.67 -2.93 -8.48
C PHE A 156 -12.49 -1.99 -7.58
N LYS A 157 -13.04 -2.57 -6.51
CA LYS A 157 -13.87 -1.84 -5.54
C LYS A 157 -13.24 -0.55 -4.98
N PRO A 158 -11.91 -0.48 -4.70
CA PRO A 158 -11.30 0.74 -4.18
C PRO A 158 -11.47 1.99 -5.04
N LEU A 159 -11.75 1.83 -6.35
CA LEU A 159 -11.97 2.94 -7.28
C LEU A 159 -13.40 3.00 -7.82
N ALA A 160 -14.29 2.10 -7.41
CA ALA A 160 -15.62 1.92 -8.03
C ALA A 160 -16.47 3.19 -8.00
N ARG A 161 -16.29 4.05 -6.98
CA ARG A 161 -17.06 5.28 -6.80
C ARG A 161 -16.29 6.55 -7.13
N ILE A 162 -15.06 6.43 -7.64
CA ILE A 162 -14.28 7.59 -8.08
C ILE A 162 -14.77 8.02 -9.45
N SER A 163 -15.50 9.13 -9.48
CA SER A 163 -15.78 9.86 -10.71
C SER A 163 -14.78 10.99 -10.88
N ALA A 164 -14.17 11.11 -12.06
CA ALA A 164 -13.45 12.32 -12.42
C ALA A 164 -14.03 12.89 -13.72
N TYR A 165 -14.06 14.21 -13.80
CA TYR A 165 -14.43 14.96 -15.00
C TYR A 165 -13.18 15.18 -15.86
N GLY A 166 -13.30 15.00 -17.18
CA GLY A 166 -12.21 15.16 -18.15
C GLY A 166 -12.20 14.06 -19.22
N ASN A 167 -11.15 14.04 -20.03
CA ASN A 167 -10.94 12.98 -21.02
C ASN A 167 -10.54 11.65 -20.33
N ALA A 168 -10.78 10.52 -21.01
CA ALA A 168 -10.45 9.19 -20.48
C ALA A 168 -9.00 9.04 -19.96
N PRO A 169 -7.94 9.49 -20.67
CA PRO A 169 -6.57 9.32 -20.18
C PRO A 169 -6.27 10.17 -18.93
N GLU A 170 -6.81 11.38 -18.81
CA GLU A 170 -6.62 12.20 -17.59
C GLU A 170 -7.36 11.60 -16.40
N VAL A 171 -8.56 11.06 -16.61
CA VAL A 171 -9.33 10.38 -15.57
C VAL A 171 -8.56 9.16 -15.07
N LEU A 172 -7.99 8.37 -15.98
CA LEU A 172 -7.17 7.21 -15.62
C LEU A 172 -5.92 7.59 -14.84
N GLN A 173 -5.20 8.64 -15.27
CA GLN A 173 -4.02 9.15 -14.56
C GLN A 173 -4.35 9.65 -13.16
N LYS A 174 -5.51 10.30 -12.99
CA LYS A 174 -6.01 10.70 -11.67
C LYS A 174 -6.42 9.48 -10.84
N ALA A 175 -7.02 8.46 -11.45
CA ALA A 175 -7.44 7.23 -10.76
C ALA A 175 -6.26 6.42 -10.20
N LYS A 176 -5.15 6.34 -10.95
CA LYS A 176 -3.92 5.63 -10.56
C LYS A 176 -3.40 6.06 -9.17
N ILE A 177 -3.53 7.33 -8.82
CA ILE A 177 -3.01 7.84 -7.54
C ILE A 177 -3.67 7.17 -6.32
N TYR A 178 -4.95 6.84 -6.43
CA TYR A 178 -5.73 6.27 -5.35
C TYR A 178 -5.38 4.78 -5.11
N ALA A 179 -4.81 4.10 -6.11
CA ALA A 179 -4.39 2.71 -6.01
C ALA A 179 -3.17 2.50 -5.09
N HIS A 180 -2.44 3.57 -4.75
CA HIS A 180 -1.33 3.50 -3.80
C HIS A 180 -1.78 3.19 -2.36
N VAL A 181 -3.00 3.56 -1.96
CA VAL A 181 -3.52 3.21 -0.63
C VAL A 181 -3.73 1.69 -0.50
N PRO A 182 -4.46 1.01 -1.41
CA PRO A 182 -4.54 -0.45 -1.43
C PRO A 182 -3.16 -1.14 -1.52
N ALA A 183 -2.25 -0.63 -2.34
CA ALA A 183 -0.88 -1.16 -2.42
C ALA A 183 -0.16 -1.08 -1.05
N GLY A 184 -0.28 0.07 -0.38
CA GLY A 184 0.22 0.26 0.98
C GLY A 184 -0.40 -0.71 1.98
N ILE A 185 -1.71 -0.95 1.92
CA ILE A 185 -2.41 -1.91 2.80
C ILE A 185 -1.81 -3.31 2.66
N ILE A 186 -1.57 -3.77 1.42
CA ILE A 186 -0.93 -5.07 1.17
C ILE A 186 0.49 -5.06 1.74
N ARG A 187 1.29 -4.03 1.44
CA ARG A 187 2.68 -3.91 1.90
C ARG A 187 2.79 -3.89 3.43
N GLY A 188 1.94 -3.13 4.11
CA GLY A 188 1.89 -3.07 5.57
C GLY A 188 1.44 -4.39 6.20
N SER A 189 0.49 -5.07 5.57
CA SER A 189 0.03 -6.39 6.02
C SER A 189 1.17 -7.41 5.93
N LEU A 190 1.89 -7.45 4.80
CA LEU A 190 3.07 -8.30 4.61
C LEU A 190 4.14 -8.00 5.67
N ALA A 191 4.49 -6.73 5.85
CA ALA A 191 5.54 -6.31 6.78
C ALA A 191 5.23 -6.74 8.23
N ARG A 192 3.97 -6.62 8.66
CA ARG A 192 3.54 -7.04 10.00
C ARG A 192 3.53 -8.56 10.18
N LEU A 193 3.36 -9.32 9.09
CA LEU A 193 3.49 -10.77 9.08
C LEU A 193 4.93 -11.26 8.87
N GLY A 194 5.91 -10.35 8.82
CA GLY A 194 7.33 -10.67 8.69
C GLY A 194 7.81 -10.88 7.26
N LEU A 195 7.02 -10.48 6.26
CA LEU A 195 7.40 -10.51 4.85
C LEU A 195 7.67 -9.09 4.36
N HIS A 196 8.84 -8.86 3.78
CA HIS A 196 9.19 -7.57 3.19
C HIS A 196 9.09 -7.63 1.68
N GLY A 197 8.68 -6.52 1.06
CA GLY A 197 8.49 -6.47 -0.38
C GLY A 197 8.04 -5.10 -0.85
N THR A 198 7.98 -4.95 -2.16
CA THR A 198 7.44 -3.79 -2.84
C THR A 198 6.09 -4.16 -3.46
N VAL A 199 5.15 -3.22 -3.45
CA VAL A 199 3.83 -3.41 -4.05
C VAL A 199 3.58 -2.26 -4.98
N SER A 200 3.40 -2.56 -6.26
CA SER A 200 3.23 -1.58 -7.32
C SER A 200 1.84 -1.76 -7.93
N PRO A 201 0.97 -0.75 -7.79
CA PRO A 201 -0.35 -0.81 -8.41
C PRO A 201 -0.24 -0.55 -9.91
N ASP A 202 -0.97 -1.34 -10.71
CA ASP A 202 -1.15 -1.10 -12.14
C ASP A 202 -2.64 -1.01 -12.51
N VAL A 203 -3.04 0.16 -13.00
CA VAL A 203 -4.42 0.46 -13.39
C VAL A 203 -4.41 0.73 -14.89
N SER A 204 -4.73 -0.28 -15.68
CA SER A 204 -4.75 -0.19 -17.15
C SER A 204 -6.03 0.44 -17.69
N ASP A 205 -7.16 0.25 -16.99
CA ASP A 205 -8.48 0.64 -17.46
C ASP A 205 -9.23 1.56 -16.49
N LEU A 206 -10.26 2.23 -17.01
CA LEU A 206 -11.10 3.10 -16.19
C LEU A 206 -11.83 2.28 -15.10
N PRO A 207 -12.12 2.89 -13.92
CA PRO A 207 -12.74 2.21 -12.77
C PRO A 207 -14.13 1.57 -13.00
N ARG A 208 -14.70 1.73 -14.19
CA ARG A 208 -16.00 1.19 -14.59
C ARG A 208 -15.92 0.14 -15.70
N SER A 209 -14.78 -0.09 -16.34
CA SER A 209 -14.74 -0.83 -17.61
C SER A 209 -13.61 -1.87 -17.78
N GLY A 210 -12.79 -2.18 -16.77
CA GLY A 210 -11.71 -3.15 -17.02
C GLY A 210 -11.01 -3.76 -15.80
N LYS A 211 -10.08 -4.67 -16.13
CA LYS A 211 -9.29 -5.46 -15.20
C LYS A 211 -8.22 -4.55 -14.58
N ASN A 212 -8.21 -4.40 -13.27
CA ASN A 212 -7.13 -3.70 -12.57
C ASN A 212 -6.24 -4.71 -11.86
N GLN A 213 -4.93 -4.47 -11.90
CA GLN A 213 -3.93 -5.42 -11.44
C GLN A 213 -3.04 -4.77 -10.38
N LEU A 214 -2.88 -5.42 -9.24
CA LEU A 214 -1.88 -5.05 -8.25
C LEU A 214 -0.73 -6.05 -8.36
N VAL A 215 0.44 -5.56 -8.75
CA VAL A 215 1.65 -6.37 -8.84
C VAL A 215 2.39 -6.24 -7.51
N ALA A 216 2.49 -7.32 -6.76
CA ALA A 216 3.25 -7.38 -5.51
C ALA A 216 4.52 -8.19 -5.73
N VAL A 217 5.68 -7.53 -5.67
CA VAL A 217 6.98 -8.21 -5.70
C VAL A 217 7.43 -8.41 -4.27
N ILE A 218 7.29 -9.64 -3.78
CA ILE A 218 7.63 -10.02 -2.41
C ILE A 218 9.01 -10.63 -2.41
N TYR A 219 9.96 -9.97 -1.76
CA TYR A 219 11.28 -10.56 -1.54
C TYR A 219 11.24 -11.31 -0.20
N PRO A 220 11.18 -12.65 -0.19
CA PRO A 220 11.26 -13.38 1.07
C PRO A 220 12.55 -12.97 1.77
N THR A 221 12.44 -12.65 3.06
CA THR A 221 13.54 -12.08 3.83
C THR A 221 14.70 -13.06 3.94
N LEU A 222 15.69 -12.93 3.06
CA LEU A 222 17.10 -13.21 3.36
C LEU A 222 17.78 -11.90 3.71
N LEU A 223 17.39 -11.32 4.86
CA LEU A 223 18.22 -10.36 5.56
C LEU A 223 18.56 -10.92 6.94
N SER A 224 19.11 -12.14 6.95
CA SER A 224 20.12 -12.45 7.95
C SER A 224 21.36 -11.67 7.54
N ILE A 225 21.78 -10.77 8.41
CA ILE A 225 22.94 -9.89 8.27
C ILE A 225 24.17 -10.78 7.99
N SER A 226 24.59 -10.86 6.72
CA SER A 226 25.89 -11.42 6.32
C SER A 226 26.50 -10.51 5.27
N GLY A 227 27.78 -10.17 5.46
CA GLY A 227 28.50 -9.07 4.82
C GLY A 227 28.62 -9.12 3.30
N ASP A 228 28.29 -10.25 2.67
CA ASP A 228 28.38 -10.43 1.21
C ASP A 228 27.31 -9.64 0.43
N ASN A 229 26.23 -9.23 1.09
CA ASN A 229 25.13 -8.49 0.47
C ASN A 229 25.39 -6.99 0.27
N LEU A 230 26.53 -6.44 0.71
CA LEU A 230 26.89 -5.04 0.44
C LEU A 230 27.08 -4.79 -1.07
N ARG A 231 27.67 -5.75 -1.80
CA ARG A 231 27.92 -5.60 -3.25
C ARG A 231 26.65 -5.65 -4.10
N LEU A 232 25.67 -6.46 -3.71
CA LEU A 232 24.36 -6.49 -4.38
C LEU A 232 23.48 -5.30 -3.98
N ARG A 233 23.61 -4.79 -2.74
CA ARG A 233 22.97 -3.53 -2.31
C ARG A 233 23.46 -2.33 -3.09
N ASP A 234 24.77 -2.20 -3.28
CA ASP A 234 25.38 -1.11 -4.05
C ASP A 234 25.04 -1.20 -5.54
N GLN A 235 24.83 -2.41 -6.07
CA GLN A 235 24.34 -2.61 -7.45
C GLN A 235 22.83 -2.41 -7.63
N MET A 236 22.03 -2.54 -6.56
CA MET A 236 20.56 -2.54 -6.64
C MET A 236 19.90 -1.30 -6.02
N GLY A 237 20.65 -0.39 -5.40
CA GLY A 237 20.17 0.94 -4.99
C GLY A 237 19.09 0.97 -3.90
N ILE A 238 18.92 -0.12 -3.14
CA ILE A 238 17.89 -0.25 -2.09
C ILE A 238 18.43 0.31 -0.76
N ASN A 239 17.96 1.49 -0.35
CA ASN A 239 18.30 2.10 0.94
C ASN A 239 17.39 1.59 2.09
N ASP A 240 18.03 1.21 3.21
CA ASP A 240 17.37 0.75 4.43
C ASP A 240 16.53 1.84 5.12
N TYR A 241 15.29 1.49 5.48
CA TYR A 241 14.36 2.35 6.22
C TYR A 241 14.49 2.26 7.75
N ARG A 242 15.58 1.69 8.29
CA ARG A 242 15.67 1.34 9.72
C ARG A 242 16.57 2.22 10.59
N ASN A 243 17.16 3.29 10.06
CA ASN A 243 17.78 4.34 10.87
C ASN A 243 17.86 5.64 10.06
N SER A 244 16.89 6.53 10.25
CA SER A 244 16.98 7.89 9.73
C SER A 244 16.12 8.83 10.55
N SER A 245 16.70 9.30 11.64
CA SER A 245 16.35 10.56 12.31
C SER A 245 16.77 11.80 11.50
N GLU A 246 17.09 11.65 10.22
CA GLU A 246 17.44 12.75 9.32
C GLU A 246 16.73 12.52 7.97
N ARG A 247 15.86 13.46 7.60
CA ARG A 247 15.44 13.66 6.19
C ARG A 247 16.39 14.72 5.61
N PRO A 248 16.79 14.66 4.32
CA PRO A 248 15.87 14.98 3.23
C PRO A 248 16.03 14.10 1.97
N GLY A 249 14.96 14.01 1.16
CA GLY A 249 15.07 13.60 -0.25
C GLY A 249 14.49 12.25 -0.65
N GLY A 250 13.31 12.31 -1.27
CA GLY A 250 12.91 11.53 -2.46
C GLY A 250 13.04 9.99 -2.44
N PHE A 251 11.90 9.31 -2.56
CA PHE A 251 11.84 7.99 -3.20
C PHE A 251 12.44 8.12 -4.62
N ARG A 252 13.50 7.36 -4.91
CA ARG A 252 14.28 7.46 -6.14
C ARG A 252 13.49 6.81 -7.30
N VAL A 253 13.44 7.50 -8.44
CA VAL A 253 12.72 7.11 -9.68
C VAL A 253 13.21 5.77 -10.27
N GLU A 254 14.37 5.27 -9.84
CA GLU A 254 15.00 4.06 -10.39
C GLU A 254 14.26 2.75 -10.05
N GLU A 255 13.53 2.67 -8.92
CA GLU A 255 12.76 1.46 -8.57
C GLU A 255 11.62 1.20 -9.57
N TYR A 256 11.01 2.25 -10.14
CA TYR A 256 9.97 2.12 -11.18
C TYR A 256 10.54 1.62 -12.51
N PHE A 257 11.77 2.00 -12.86
CA PHE A 257 12.44 1.55 -14.09
C PHE A 257 12.80 0.07 -14.04
N TYR A 258 13.12 -0.45 -12.85
CA TYR A 258 13.44 -1.87 -12.66
C TYR A 258 12.22 -2.77 -12.88
N ILE A 259 11.03 -2.34 -12.46
CA ILE A 259 9.77 -3.09 -12.64
C ILE A 259 9.40 -3.18 -14.13
N HIS A 260 9.60 -2.10 -14.90
CA HIS A 260 9.41 -2.11 -16.35
C HIS A 260 10.41 -3.02 -17.08
N LYS A 261 11.67 -3.08 -16.61
CA LYS A 261 12.67 -4.03 -17.13
C LYS A 261 12.34 -5.48 -16.79
N VAL A 262 11.85 -5.76 -15.58
CA VAL A 262 11.39 -7.10 -15.19
C VAL A 262 10.21 -7.55 -16.06
N TRP A 263 9.27 -6.64 -16.37
CA TRP A 263 8.21 -6.90 -17.35
C TRP A 263 8.73 -7.28 -18.73
N SER A 264 9.71 -6.53 -19.27
CA SER A 264 10.30 -6.83 -20.59
C SER A 264 11.07 -8.15 -20.64
N VAL A 265 11.49 -8.70 -19.49
CA VAL A 265 12.14 -10.01 -19.39
C VAL A 265 11.12 -11.15 -19.25
N MET A 266 9.89 -10.86 -18.79
CA MET A 266 8.83 -11.86 -18.63
C MET A 266 7.98 -12.08 -19.90
N ASP A 267 8.05 -11.18 -20.90
CA ASP A 267 7.41 -11.36 -22.22
C ASP A 267 8.22 -12.25 -23.20
N LEU A 268 9.22 -13.00 -22.71
CA LEU A 268 10.10 -13.83 -23.53
C LEU A 268 10.12 -15.33 -23.16
N VAL A 269 9.16 -15.81 -22.35
CA VAL A 269 8.92 -17.26 -22.13
C VAL A 269 7.43 -17.57 -22.05
#